data_AF-A0A662Q1X5-F1
#
_entry.id   AF-A0A662Q1X5-F1
#
_cell.length_a   1.000
_cell.length_b   1.000
_cell.length_c   1.000
_cell.angle_alpha   90.00
_cell.angle_beta   90.00
_cell.angle_gamma   90.00
#
_symmetry.space_group_name_H-M   'P 1'
#
loop_
_entity.id
_entity.type
_entity.pdbx_description
1 polymer ?
#
loop_
_entity_poly.entity_id
_entity_poly.type
_entity_poly.pdbx_seq_one_letter_code
_entity_poly.pdbx_strand_id
1 'polypeptide(L)'
;YLHYFYSPITDAGYRLSKGTLELLSMDRRVESNADEIFRLGSPRELESSGITPTFVVTGNVPLVARESLMPKIFEMGEAVVEESLGIFGGMIGPFCLETVLTDELEFRVFEISARIVAGTNFFVSGSPYADLIYDGMSTGRRIAREIKLAIERDLLFEVIS
;
A
#
# COMPACT_ATOMS: atom_id res chain seq x y z
N TYR A 1 -4.22 -2.26 4.16
CA TYR A 1 -3.10 -1.43 3.67
C TYR A 1 -2.83 -1.84 2.24
N LEU A 2 -2.96 -0.89 1.31
CA LEU A 2 -2.85 -1.13 -0.13
C LEU A 2 -1.51 -0.58 -0.60
N HIS A 3 -0.59 -1.46 -1.04
CA HIS A 3 0.77 -1.06 -1.43
C HIS A 3 0.85 -0.83 -2.94
N TYR A 4 0.87 0.44 -3.33
CA TYR A 4 0.97 0.84 -4.71
C TYR A 4 2.41 1.17 -5.09
N PHE A 5 2.65 1.20 -6.41
CA PHE A 5 3.86 1.74 -7.01
C PHE A 5 3.46 2.56 -8.23
N TYR A 6 3.82 3.85 -8.23
CA TYR A 6 3.68 4.71 -9.39
C TYR A 6 5.00 4.83 -10.14
N SER A 7 4.96 4.60 -11.44
CA SER A 7 6.10 4.74 -12.35
C SER A 7 5.82 5.81 -13.41
N PRO A 8 6.51 6.96 -13.41
CA PRO A 8 6.32 8.01 -14.43
C PRO A 8 6.96 7.67 -15.78
N ILE A 9 7.80 6.62 -15.86
CA ILE A 9 8.65 6.29 -17.01
C ILE A 9 8.22 5.01 -17.76
N THR A 10 7.03 4.48 -17.47
CA THR A 10 6.51 3.28 -18.13
C THR A 10 5.06 3.47 -18.55
N ASP A 11 4.70 2.84 -19.68
CA ASP A 11 3.35 2.92 -20.27
C ASP A 11 2.65 1.55 -20.30
N ALA A 12 3.24 0.55 -19.64
CA ALA A 12 2.74 -0.82 -19.56
C ALA A 12 1.95 -1.06 -18.26
N GLY A 13 0.72 -1.55 -18.37
CA GLY A 13 -0.16 -1.84 -17.24
C GLY A 13 -1.30 -0.84 -17.10
N TYR A 14 -1.74 -0.58 -15.87
CA TYR A 14 -2.80 0.38 -15.57
C TYR A 14 -2.32 1.81 -15.85
N ARG A 15 -2.81 2.42 -16.92
CA ARG A 15 -2.34 3.72 -17.41
C ARG A 15 -2.99 4.88 -16.67
N LEU A 16 -2.17 5.89 -16.41
CA LEU A 16 -2.54 7.17 -15.85
C LEU A 16 -2.37 8.27 -16.92
N SER A 17 -2.63 9.53 -16.57
CA SER A 17 -2.35 10.69 -17.43
C SER A 17 -0.86 10.81 -17.77
N LYS A 18 0.01 10.40 -16.83
CA LYS A 18 1.45 10.20 -17.01
C LYS A 18 1.86 8.92 -16.32
N GLY A 19 2.46 7.98 -17.05
CA GLY A 19 3.01 6.75 -16.48
C GLY A 19 1.96 5.70 -16.13
N THR A 20 2.29 4.79 -15.20
CA THR A 20 1.40 3.70 -14.79
C THR A 20 1.38 3.46 -13.28
N LEU A 21 0.29 2.84 -12.83
CA LEU A 21 0.07 2.40 -11.46
C LEU A 21 0.15 0.88 -11.37
N GLU A 22 0.84 0.38 -10.34
CA GLU A 22 0.89 -1.03 -9.97
C GLU A 22 0.37 -1.22 -8.54
N LEU A 23 -0.37 -2.30 -8.28
CA LEU A 23 -0.59 -2.79 -6.92
C LEU A 23 0.40 -3.92 -6.67
N LEU A 24 1.32 -3.73 -5.71
CA LEU A 24 2.39 -4.68 -5.45
C LEU A 24 2.06 -5.69 -4.34
N SER A 25 1.31 -5.30 -3.32
CA SER A 25 0.95 -6.19 -2.20
C SER A 25 -0.12 -5.54 -1.30
N MET A 26 -0.60 -6.30 -0.32
CA MET A 26 -1.51 -5.82 0.71
C MET A 26 -1.22 -6.49 2.06
N ASP A 27 -1.42 -5.74 3.14
CA ASP A 27 -1.34 -6.27 4.49
C ASP A 27 -2.43 -5.70 5.42
N ARG A 28 -2.52 -6.31 6.60
CA ARG A 28 -3.17 -5.74 7.79
C ARG A 28 -2.10 -5.57 8.88
N ARG A 29 -2.02 -4.39 9.50
CA ARG A 29 -1.17 -4.18 10.68
C ARG A 29 -1.63 -5.07 11.84
N VAL A 30 -0.66 -5.46 12.67
CA VAL A 30 -0.88 -6.11 13.96
C VAL A 30 -0.56 -5.11 15.07
N GLU A 31 -1.56 -4.79 15.89
CA GLU A 31 -1.54 -3.66 16.81
C GLU A 31 -1.78 -4.11 18.25
N SER A 32 -0.85 -3.74 19.14
CA SER A 32 -0.91 -4.07 20.57
C SER A 32 -1.43 -2.87 21.37
N ASN A 33 -2.41 -3.04 22.25
CA ASN A 33 -3.17 -4.25 22.58
C ASN A 33 -4.49 -4.42 21.79
N ALA A 34 -4.82 -3.50 20.87
CA ALA A 34 -6.13 -3.43 20.21
C ALA A 34 -6.58 -4.74 19.55
N ASP A 35 -5.67 -5.50 18.93
CA ASP A 35 -6.00 -6.75 18.23
C ASP A 35 -6.29 -7.95 19.13
N GLU A 36 -5.98 -7.85 20.43
CA GLU A 36 -6.05 -8.99 21.35
C GLU A 36 -6.89 -8.67 22.60
N ILE A 37 -7.16 -7.39 22.86
CA ILE A 37 -7.83 -6.91 24.08
C ILE A 37 -9.21 -7.55 24.28
N PHE A 38 -9.96 -7.83 23.20
CA PHE A 38 -11.29 -8.43 23.27
C PHE A 38 -11.28 -9.90 23.76
N ARG A 39 -10.11 -10.56 23.80
CA ARG A 39 -10.00 -11.92 24.35
C ARG A 39 -10.02 -11.93 25.88
N LEU A 40 -9.81 -10.78 26.52
CA LEU A 40 -9.71 -10.65 27.97
C LEU A 40 -11.07 -10.42 28.66
N GLY A 41 -12.07 -9.89 27.95
CA GLY A 41 -13.39 -9.62 28.51
C GLY A 41 -14.22 -8.67 27.64
N SER A 42 -15.42 -8.34 28.11
CA SER A 42 -16.25 -7.33 27.44
C SER A 42 -15.62 -5.94 27.52
N PRO A 43 -15.89 -5.03 26.57
CA PRO A 43 -15.35 -3.67 26.60
C PRO A 43 -15.55 -2.94 27.94
N ARG A 44 -16.70 -3.16 28.60
CA ARG A 44 -17.01 -2.56 29.91
C ARG A 44 -16.14 -3.09 31.04
N GLU A 45 -15.81 -4.39 31.04
CA GLU A 45 -14.95 -5.00 32.06
C GLU A 45 -13.48 -4.57 31.91
N LEU A 46 -13.05 -4.38 30.66
CA LEU A 46 -11.70 -3.91 30.35
C LEU A 46 -11.53 -2.46 30.79
N GLU A 47 -12.50 -1.61 30.45
CA GLU A 47 -12.50 -0.20 30.84
C GLU A 47 -12.54 -0.04 32.37
N SER A 48 -13.38 -0.80 33.07
CA SER A 48 -13.44 -0.77 34.54
C SER A 48 -12.15 -1.28 35.21
N SER A 49 -11.36 -2.07 34.51
CA SER A 49 -10.04 -2.56 34.95
C SER A 49 -8.89 -1.62 34.53
N GLY A 50 -9.18 -0.46 33.93
CA GLY A 50 -8.17 0.50 33.48
C GLY A 50 -7.41 0.05 32.22
N ILE A 51 -7.93 -0.93 31.48
CA ILE A 51 -7.32 -1.45 30.25
C ILE A 51 -8.04 -0.80 29.07
N THR A 52 -7.33 0.04 28.32
CA THR A 52 -7.86 0.69 27.11
C THR A 52 -7.11 0.22 25.86
N PRO A 53 -7.76 0.26 24.67
CA PRO A 53 -7.10 -0.07 23.41
C PRO A 53 -5.92 0.88 23.11
N THR A 54 -4.79 0.32 22.75
CA THR A 54 -3.64 1.02 22.14
C THR A 54 -3.35 0.46 20.76
N PHE A 55 -2.87 1.32 19.86
CA PHE A 55 -2.63 1.00 18.45
C PHE A 55 -1.13 0.95 18.13
N VAL A 56 -0.32 0.43 19.06
CA VAL A 56 1.12 0.32 18.86
C VAL A 56 1.38 -0.78 17.83
N VAL A 57 2.00 -0.41 16.70
CA VAL A 57 2.31 -1.36 15.63
C VAL A 57 3.38 -2.34 16.10
N THR A 58 3.05 -3.64 16.07
CA THR A 58 3.94 -4.75 16.49
C THR A 58 4.26 -5.72 15.37
N GLY A 59 3.52 -5.68 14.27
CA GLY A 59 3.74 -6.55 13.12
C GLY A 59 2.80 -6.26 11.97
N ASN A 60 2.79 -7.15 10.98
CA ASN A 60 1.90 -7.11 9.83
C ASN A 60 1.49 -8.55 9.47
N VAL A 61 0.33 -8.73 8.84
CA VAL A 61 -0.10 -10.02 8.28
C VAL A 61 -0.48 -9.85 6.81
N PRO A 62 -0.12 -10.80 5.93
CA PRO A 62 -0.46 -10.71 4.52
C PRO A 62 -1.98 -10.84 4.32
N LEU A 63 -2.51 -10.08 3.36
CA LEU A 63 -3.92 -10.12 2.98
C LEU A 63 -4.04 -10.13 1.45
N VAL A 64 -5.12 -10.73 0.94
CA VAL A 64 -5.61 -10.51 -0.42
C VAL A 64 -7.03 -9.96 -0.34
N ALA A 65 -7.33 -8.96 -1.16
CA ALA A 65 -8.69 -8.45 -1.31
C ALA A 65 -9.57 -9.45 -2.07
N ARG A 66 -10.88 -9.42 -1.78
CA ARG A 66 -11.90 -10.00 -2.67
C ARG A 66 -11.76 -9.34 -4.04
N GLU A 67 -11.65 -10.14 -5.10
CA GLU A 67 -11.31 -9.65 -6.45
C GLU A 67 -12.29 -8.59 -6.98
N SER A 68 -13.58 -8.66 -6.62
CA SER A 68 -14.57 -7.65 -7.00
C SER A 68 -14.28 -6.24 -6.47
N LEU A 69 -13.37 -6.09 -5.51
CA LEU A 69 -12.93 -4.80 -4.96
C LEU A 69 -11.77 -4.20 -5.76
N MET A 70 -11.13 -4.97 -6.65
CA MET A 70 -9.96 -4.53 -7.41
C MET A 70 -10.19 -3.27 -8.26
N PRO A 71 -11.33 -3.10 -8.96
CA PRO A 71 -11.59 -1.86 -9.68
C PRO A 71 -11.54 -0.64 -8.75
N LYS A 72 -12.15 -0.73 -7.56
CA LYS A 72 -12.16 0.37 -6.61
C LYS A 72 -10.78 0.64 -6.00
N ILE A 73 -10.01 -0.42 -5.75
CA ILE A 73 -8.61 -0.33 -5.29
C ILE A 73 -7.80 0.49 -6.32
N PHE A 74 -7.83 0.12 -7.60
CA PHE A 74 -7.10 0.87 -8.62
C PHE A 74 -7.61 2.30 -8.79
N GLU A 75 -8.92 2.54 -8.76
CA GLU A 75 -9.51 3.89 -8.83
C GLU A 75 -9.00 4.80 -7.70
N MET A 76 -8.88 4.27 -6.47
CA MET A 76 -8.35 5.04 -5.34
C MET A 76 -6.86 5.38 -5.52
N GLY A 77 -6.05 4.42 -5.98
CA GLY A 77 -4.63 4.66 -6.24
C GLY A 77 -4.43 5.66 -7.38
N GLU A 78 -5.22 5.55 -8.45
CA GLU A 78 -5.24 6.50 -9.58
C GLU A 78 -5.56 7.91 -9.09
N ALA A 79 -6.66 8.08 -8.34
CA ALA A 79 -7.07 9.39 -7.84
C ALA A 79 -5.97 10.08 -7.02
N VAL A 80 -5.23 9.33 -6.19
CA VAL A 80 -4.11 9.89 -5.43
C VAL A 80 -2.96 10.31 -6.33
N VAL A 81 -2.59 9.49 -7.32
CA VAL A 81 -1.49 9.84 -8.23
C VAL A 81 -1.86 11.03 -9.11
N GLU A 82 -3.05 11.03 -9.71
CA GLU A 82 -3.53 12.12 -10.57
C GLU A 82 -3.57 13.46 -9.83
N GLU A 83 -4.11 13.48 -8.60
CA GLU A 83 -4.13 14.70 -7.80
C GLU A 83 -2.70 15.13 -7.42
N SER A 84 -1.83 14.17 -7.06
CA SER A 84 -0.43 14.46 -6.72
C SER A 84 0.38 15.04 -7.89
N LEU A 85 0.07 14.64 -9.13
CA LEU A 85 0.68 15.21 -10.33
C LEU A 85 0.34 16.70 -10.47
N GLY A 86 -0.90 17.09 -10.15
CA GLY A 86 -1.35 18.48 -10.19
C GLY A 86 -0.79 19.37 -9.08
N ILE A 87 -0.49 18.80 -7.91
CA ILE A 87 -0.06 19.60 -6.73
C ILE A 87 1.48 19.65 -6.60
N PHE A 88 2.17 18.51 -6.74
CA PHE A 88 3.60 18.40 -6.41
C PHE A 88 4.38 17.45 -7.34
N GLY A 89 3.89 17.21 -8.55
CA GLY A 89 4.64 16.51 -9.60
C GLY A 89 4.56 14.97 -9.55
N GLY A 90 3.72 14.42 -8.68
CA GLY A 90 3.43 12.99 -8.63
C GLY A 90 3.96 12.26 -7.39
N MET A 91 3.27 11.20 -6.99
CA MET A 91 3.67 10.32 -5.89
C MET A 91 4.66 9.25 -6.36
N ILE A 92 5.86 9.67 -6.75
CA ILE A 92 6.82 8.81 -7.45
C ILE A 92 7.24 7.61 -6.59
N GLY A 93 7.15 6.40 -7.16
CA GLY A 93 7.56 5.17 -6.51
C GLY A 93 6.50 4.60 -5.55
N PRO A 94 6.91 3.99 -4.42
CA PRO A 94 6.00 3.26 -3.56
C PRO A 94 5.19 4.20 -2.66
N PHE A 95 3.91 3.90 -2.50
CA PHE A 95 3.06 4.54 -1.51
C PHE A 95 2.01 3.58 -0.98
N CYS A 96 1.37 3.95 0.13
CA CYS A 96 0.35 3.13 0.76
C CYS A 96 -0.89 3.95 1.12
N LEU A 97 -2.06 3.41 0.78
CA LEU A 97 -3.33 3.85 1.35
C LEU A 97 -3.66 2.97 2.55
N GLU A 98 -3.75 3.59 3.72
CA GLU A 98 -4.15 2.95 4.97
C GLU A 98 -5.67 3.06 5.08
N THR A 99 -6.35 1.92 5.01
CA THR A 99 -7.80 1.86 4.78
C THR A 99 -8.50 0.89 5.73
N VAL A 100 -9.74 1.20 6.06
CA VAL A 100 -10.74 0.24 6.59
C VAL A 100 -11.74 -0.07 5.49
N LEU A 101 -12.23 -1.30 5.42
CA LEU A 101 -13.34 -1.71 4.55
C LEU A 101 -14.58 -1.96 5.42
N THR A 102 -15.68 -1.24 5.15
CA THR A 102 -16.94 -1.44 5.89
C THR A 102 -17.65 -2.72 5.47
N ASP A 103 -18.68 -3.10 6.22
CA ASP A 103 -19.57 -4.21 5.90
C ASP A 103 -20.44 -3.97 4.65
N GLU A 104 -20.61 -2.71 4.23
CA GLU A 104 -21.16 -2.33 2.91
C GLU A 104 -20.12 -2.36 1.77
N LEU A 105 -18.90 -2.85 2.03
CA LEU A 105 -17.78 -2.90 1.09
C LEU A 105 -17.29 -1.52 0.64
N GLU A 106 -17.41 -0.51 1.50
CA GLU A 106 -16.87 0.83 1.25
C GLU A 106 -15.47 1.00 1.86
N PHE A 107 -14.52 1.51 1.08
CA PHE A 107 -13.21 1.89 1.60
C PHE A 107 -13.25 3.25 2.29
N ARG A 108 -12.71 3.31 3.50
CA ARG A 108 -12.43 4.54 4.24
C ARG A 108 -10.93 4.68 4.42
N VAL A 109 -10.34 5.63 3.71
CA VAL A 109 -8.90 5.97 3.83
C VAL A 109 -8.73 6.88 5.04
N PHE A 110 -7.83 6.52 5.96
CA PHE A 110 -7.53 7.35 7.14
C PHE A 110 -6.11 7.93 7.09
N GLU A 111 -5.19 7.34 6.33
CA GLU A 111 -3.83 7.85 6.16
C GLU A 111 -3.28 7.51 4.76
N ILE A 112 -2.41 8.39 4.26
CA ILE A 112 -1.60 8.14 3.06
C ILE A 112 -0.13 8.18 3.48
N SER A 113 0.56 7.06 3.30
CA SER A 113 2.01 6.98 3.44
C SER A 113 2.66 7.18 2.06
N ALA A 114 3.22 8.36 1.80
CA ALA A 114 3.89 8.70 0.53
C ALA A 114 5.31 8.11 0.40
N ARG A 115 5.49 6.86 0.86
CA ARG A 115 6.73 6.09 0.82
C ARG A 115 6.44 4.61 1.06
N ILE A 116 7.48 3.77 0.97
CA ILE A 116 7.43 2.38 1.40
C ILE A 116 7.02 2.25 2.89
N VAL A 117 6.23 1.21 3.20
CA VAL A 117 5.73 0.90 4.54
C VAL A 117 6.19 -0.49 5.01
N ALA A 118 6.18 -0.71 6.33
CA ALA A 118 6.64 -1.94 6.96
C ALA A 118 5.85 -3.19 6.50
N GLY A 119 4.59 -3.04 6.10
CA GLY A 119 3.76 -4.12 5.54
C GLY A 119 4.38 -4.80 4.32
N THR A 120 5.26 -4.10 3.60
CA THR A 120 5.98 -4.66 2.44
C THR A 120 7.05 -5.68 2.82
N ASN A 121 7.50 -5.73 4.08
CA ASN A 121 8.61 -6.57 4.55
C ASN A 121 8.33 -8.07 4.43
N PHE A 122 7.07 -8.49 4.40
CA PHE A 122 6.71 -9.91 4.22
C PHE A 122 6.92 -10.40 2.78
N PHE A 123 6.92 -9.48 1.81
CA PHE A 123 6.86 -9.79 0.39
C PHE A 123 8.25 -9.73 -0.27
N VAL A 124 9.29 -10.22 0.41
CA VAL A 124 10.69 -10.19 -0.10
C VAL A 124 10.84 -11.00 -1.38
N SER A 125 10.12 -12.11 -1.48
CA SER A 125 10.20 -13.06 -2.60
C SER A 125 8.98 -12.99 -3.53
N GLY A 126 8.26 -11.86 -3.55
CA GLY A 126 7.02 -11.72 -4.32
C GLY A 126 5.78 -11.59 -3.45
N SER A 127 4.65 -11.41 -4.11
CA SER A 127 3.32 -11.33 -3.50
C SER A 127 2.28 -11.86 -4.49
N PRO A 128 1.08 -12.26 -4.02
CA PRO A 128 0.00 -12.69 -4.92
C PRO A 128 -0.33 -11.71 -6.05
N TYR A 129 -0.06 -10.41 -5.87
CA TYR A 129 -0.27 -9.38 -6.88
C TYR A 129 0.96 -9.17 -7.76
N ALA A 130 2.13 -9.04 -7.15
CA ALA A 130 3.38 -8.79 -7.88
C ALA A 130 3.74 -9.97 -8.80
N ASP A 131 3.38 -11.19 -8.39
CA ASP A 131 3.67 -12.42 -9.12
C ASP A 131 2.85 -12.56 -10.42
N LEU A 132 1.80 -11.74 -10.60
CA LEU A 132 1.06 -11.63 -11.85
C LEU A 132 1.83 -10.88 -12.95
N ILE A 133 2.86 -10.11 -12.55
CA ILE A 133 3.61 -9.21 -13.44
C ILE A 133 5.08 -9.62 -13.49
N TYR A 134 5.62 -10.14 -12.39
CA TYR A 134 7.05 -10.36 -12.20
C TYR A 134 7.35 -11.66 -11.47
N ASP A 135 8.56 -12.18 -11.65
CA ASP A 135 9.05 -13.30 -10.84
C ASP A 135 9.79 -12.81 -9.59
N GLY A 136 9.22 -13.06 -8.41
CA GLY A 136 9.81 -12.79 -7.10
C GLY A 136 10.08 -11.31 -6.81
N MET A 137 9.10 -10.44 -7.05
CA MET A 137 9.25 -8.98 -6.92
C MET A 137 8.78 -8.46 -5.57
N SER A 138 9.71 -7.93 -4.77
CA SER A 138 9.39 -7.11 -3.59
C SER A 138 9.28 -5.62 -3.95
N THR A 139 8.68 -4.82 -3.07
CA THR A 139 8.65 -3.36 -3.23
C THR A 139 10.06 -2.78 -3.30
N GLY A 140 10.99 -3.25 -2.45
CA GLY A 140 12.39 -2.82 -2.51
C GLY A 140 13.07 -3.15 -3.85
N ARG A 141 12.85 -4.37 -4.37
CA ARG A 141 13.34 -4.78 -5.68
C ARG A 141 12.71 -3.96 -6.82
N ARG A 142 11.43 -3.58 -6.69
CA ARG A 142 10.72 -2.75 -7.67
C ARG A 142 11.28 -1.32 -7.72
N ILE A 143 11.62 -0.72 -6.58
CA ILE A 143 12.32 0.58 -6.51
C ILE A 143 13.67 0.49 -7.23
N ALA A 144 14.49 -0.52 -6.91
CA ALA A 144 15.80 -0.70 -7.53
C ALA A 144 15.70 -0.91 -9.06
N ARG A 145 14.68 -1.66 -9.50
CA ARG A 145 14.39 -1.86 -10.92
C ARG A 145 13.98 -0.56 -11.61
N GLU A 146 13.17 0.28 -10.97
CA GLU A 146 12.77 1.57 -11.50
C GLU A 146 13.98 2.46 -11.78
N ILE A 147 14.87 2.61 -10.79
CA ILE A 147 16.10 3.40 -10.90
C ILE A 147 16.97 2.85 -12.04
N LYS A 148 17.13 1.53 -12.13
CA LYS A 148 17.90 0.90 -13.21
C LYS A 148 17.30 1.21 -14.58
N LEU A 149 15.98 1.09 -14.75
CA LEU A 149 15.29 1.39 -16.00
C LEU A 149 15.38 2.88 -16.37
N ALA A 150 15.30 3.77 -15.37
CA ALA A 150 15.44 5.20 -15.57
C ALA A 150 16.84 5.55 -16.09
N ILE A 151 17.90 4.96 -15.52
CA ILE A 151 19.28 5.12 -16.00
C ILE A 151 19.43 4.60 -17.43
N GLU A 152 18.91 3.40 -17.71
CA GLU A 152 18.99 2.77 -19.05
C GLU A 152 18.27 3.59 -20.14
N ARG A 153 17.29 4.41 -19.75
CA ARG A 153 16.49 5.24 -20.65
C ARG A 153 16.86 6.72 -20.64
N ASP A 154 17.89 7.11 -19.90
CA ASP A 154 18.28 8.52 -19.67
C ASP A 154 17.13 9.38 -19.07
N LEU A 155 16.32 8.76 -18.21
CA LEU A 155 15.18 9.35 -17.51
C LEU A 155 15.37 9.38 -15.99
N LEU A 156 16.63 9.33 -15.51
CA LEU A 156 16.91 9.27 -14.06
C LEU A 156 16.24 10.42 -13.29
N PHE A 157 16.24 11.63 -13.84
CA PHE A 157 15.64 12.82 -13.23
C PHE A 157 14.11 12.78 -13.13
N GLU A 158 13.44 11.82 -13.79
CA GLU A 158 12.00 11.61 -13.62
C GLU A 158 11.67 10.81 -12.35
N VAL A 159 12.67 10.15 -11.73
CA VAL A 159 12.44 9.23 -10.59
C VAL A 159 13.23 9.57 -9.33
N ILE A 160 13.97 10.69 -9.34
CA ILE A 160 14.70 11.20 -8.18
C ILE A 160 14.40 12.69 -7.99
N SER A 161 14.45 13.16 -6.75
CA SER A 161 14.31 14.56 -6.36
C SER A 161 15.36 14.99 -5.34
#